data_AF-A0A1F5GSW3-F1
#
_entry.id   AF-A0A1F5GSW3-F1
#
_cell.length_a   1.000
_cell.length_b   1.000
_cell.length_c   1.000
_cell.angle_alpha   90.00
_cell.angle_beta   90.00
_cell.angle_gamma   90.00
#
_symmetry.space_group_name_H-M   'P 1'
#
loop_
_entity.id
_entity.type
_entity.pdbx_description
1 polymer ?
#
loop_
_entity_poly.entity_id
_entity_poly.type
_entity_poly.pdbx_seq_one_letter_code
_entity_poly.pdbx_strand_id
1 'polypeptide(L)' 'MIYFWDAETAKLARKWNNANVICMSLRSTSEEEAEKMINAFFSTKFDEEDLNEAHKLDSLFRE' A
#
# COMPACT_ATOMS: atom_id res chain seq x y z
N MET A 1 -2.22 1.50 -8.59
CA MET A 1 -3.53 1.68 -7.94
C MET A 1 -3.81 0.43 -7.15
N ILE A 2 -4.07 0.52 -5.85
CA ILE A 2 -4.33 -0.66 -5.01
C ILE A 2 -5.59 -0.38 -4.19
N TYR A 3 -6.39 -1.43 -3.98
CA TYR A 3 -7.61 -1.41 -3.21
C TYR A 3 -7.31 -1.84 -1.77
N PHE A 4 -7.78 -1.07 -0.79
CA PHE A 4 -7.55 -1.35 0.62
C PHE A 4 -8.87 -1.47 1.37
N TRP A 5 -8.89 -2.34 2.37
CA TRP A 5 -10.04 -2.55 3.26
C TRP A 5 -9.77 -2.11 4.69
N ASP A 6 -8.51 -1.88 5.06
CA ASP A 6 -8.09 -1.45 6.39
C ASP A 6 -6.82 -0.58 6.34
N ALA A 7 -6.50 0.03 7.48
CA ALA A 7 -5.34 0.92 7.63
C ALA A 7 -3.99 0.20 7.47
N GLU A 8 -3.92 -1.09 7.79
CA GLU A 8 -2.70 -1.89 7.65
C GLU A 8 -2.36 -2.10 6.18
N THR A 9 -3.35 -2.45 5.36
CA THR A 9 -3.18 -2.63 3.91
C THR A 9 -2.81 -1.30 3.23
N ALA A 10 -3.40 -0.18 3.67
CA ALA A 10 -3.05 1.15 3.18
C ALA A 10 -1.59 1.52 3.51
N LYS A 11 -1.13 1.21 4.73
CA LYS A 11 0.27 1.38 5.16
C LYS A 11 1.21 0.51 4.34
N LEU A 12 0.93 -0.78 4.19
CA LEU A 12 1.78 -1.70 3.44
C LEU A 12 1.90 -1.27 1.97
N ALA A 13 0.80 -0.80 1.37
CA ALA A 13 0.84 -0.33 -0.01
C ALA A 13 1.66 0.94 -0.20
N ARG A 14 1.67 1.85 0.78
CA ARG A 14 2.56 3.00 0.75
C ARG A 14 4.01 2.59 0.98
N LYS A 15 4.24 1.68 1.93
CA LYS A 15 5.58 1.20 2.33
C LYS A 15 6.28 0.46 1.20
N TRP A 16 5.62 -0.52 0.58
CA TRP A 16 6.25 -1.49 -0.32
C TRP A 16 6.02 -1.19 -1.80
N ASN A 17 4.87 -0.62 -2.15
CA ASN A 17 4.48 -0.46 -3.55
C ASN A 17 4.61 0.99 -4.05
N ASN A 18 5.14 1.89 -3.21
CA ASN A 18 5.18 3.34 -3.45
C ASN A 18 3.86 3.86 -4.04
N ALA A 19 2.73 3.41 -3.48
CA ALA A 19 1.43 3.77 -4.02
C ALA A 19 1.22 5.29 -3.93
N ASN A 20 0.75 5.90 -5.02
CA ASN A 20 0.48 7.34 -5.11
C ASN A 20 -1.02 7.68 -5.12
N VAL A 21 -1.88 6.67 -5.33
CA VAL A 21 -3.33 6.82 -5.45
C VAL A 21 -4.01 5.78 -4.56
N ILE A 22 -4.99 6.23 -3.78
CA ILE A 22 -5.84 5.43 -2.90
C ILE A 22 -7.21 5.25 -3.54
N CYS A 23 -7.75 4.03 -3.55
CA CYS A 23 -9.12 3.75 -3.93
C CYS A 23 -9.85 3.00 -2.80
N MET A 24 -11.02 3.50 -2.40
CA MET A 24 -11.85 2.93 -1.33
C MET A 24 -13.30 2.78 -1.80
N SER A 25 -14.04 1.84 -1.22
CA SER A 25 -15.46 1.63 -1.51
C SER A 25 -16.33 2.51 -0.62
N LEU A 26 -17.07 3.45 -1.22
CA LEU A 26 -17.98 4.33 -0.47
C LEU A 26 -19.09 3.56 0.27
N ARG A 27 -19.49 2.39 -0.21
CA ARG A 27 -20.54 1.57 0.41
C ARG A 27 -20.00 0.74 1.59
N SER A 28 -18.75 0.31 1.50
CA SER A 28 -18.17 -0.70 2.40
C SER A 28 -17.25 -0.11 3.46
N THR A 29 -16.88 1.16 3.32
CA THR A 29 -15.95 1.85 4.21
C THR A 29 -16.72 2.88 5.04
N SER A 30 -16.69 2.76 6.37
CA SER A 30 -17.20 3.80 7.26
C SER A 30 -16.27 5.02 7.26
N GLU A 31 -16.78 6.18 7.63
CA GLU A 31 -15.98 7.42 7.68
C GLU A 31 -14.79 7.29 8.66
N GLU A 32 -15.00 6.63 9.80
CA GLU A 32 -13.95 6.38 10.78
C GLU A 32 -12.82 5.49 10.19
N GLU A 33 -13.17 4.44 9.45
CA GLU A 33 -12.17 3.57 8.83
C GLU A 33 -11.47 4.26 7.65
N ALA A 34 -12.19 5.10 6.90
CA ALA A 34 -11.59 5.94 5.87
C ALA A 34 -10.53 6.89 6.45
N GLU A 35 -10.82 7.54 7.58
CA GLU A 35 -9.88 8.43 8.26
C GLU A 35 -8.62 7.68 8.71
N LYS A 36 -8.78 6.50 9.32
CA LYS A 36 -7.65 5.65 9.72
C LYS A 36 -6.79 5.24 8.52
N MET A 37 -7.42 4.83 7.42
CA MET A 37 -6.72 4.44 6.19
C MET A 37 -5.95 5.60 5.56
N ILE A 38 -6.57 6.78 5.47
CA ILE A 38 -5.94 7.99 4.94
C ILE A 38 -4.75 8.40 5.81
N ASN A 39 -4.92 8.44 7.13
CA ASN A 39 -3.87 8.79 8.07
C ASN A 39 -2.69 7.80 7.99
N ALA A 40 -2.97 6.49 7.95
CA ALA A 40 -1.95 5.46 7.80
C ALA A 40 -1.21 5.58 6.46
N PHE A 41 -1.91 5.84 5.36
CA PHE A 41 -1.30 6.01 4.05
C PHE A 41 -0.38 7.23 3.98
N PHE A 42 -0.82 8.41 4.45
CA PHE A 42 -0.02 9.64 4.34
C PHE A 42 1.12 9.73 5.37
N SER A 43 0.97 9.10 6.55
CA SER A 43 2.04 9.05 7.56
C SER A 43 3.14 8.03 7.23
N THR A 44 2.84 7.06 6.37
CA THR A 44 3.80 6.02 5.99
C THR A 44 4.74 6.54 4.90
N LYS A 45 6.04 6.45 5.16
CA LYS A 45 7.06 6.69 4.12
C LYS A 45 7.27 5.43 3.31
N PHE A 46 7.60 5.61 2.03
CA PHE A 46 8.09 4.52 1.22
C PHE A 46 9.41 4.01 1.79
N ASP A 47 9.55 2.70 1.90
CA ASP A 47 10.77 2.07 2.38
C ASP A 47 11.67 1.75 1.18
N GLU A 48 12.73 2.53 1.02
CA GLU A 48 13.69 2.37 -0.08
C GLU A 48 14.68 1.22 0.19
N GLU A 49 14.82 0.73 1.43
CA GLU A 49 15.82 -0.28 1.79
C GLU A 49 15.46 -1.68 1.25
N ASP A 50 14.17 -1.98 1.14
CA ASP A 50 13.69 -3.31 0.73
C ASP A 50 13.44 -3.47 -0.79
N LEU A 51 13.86 -2.50 -1.61
CA LEU A 51 13.85 -2.62 -3.08
C LEU A 51 14.60 -3.87 -3.58
N ASN A 52 15.51 -4.43 -2.77
CA ASN A 52 16.29 -5.63 -3.09
C ASN A 52 15.47 -6.93 -3.16
N GLU A 53 14.32 -7.03 -2.50
CA GLU A 53 13.47 -8.24 -2.54
C GLU A 53 12.70 -8.36 -3.86
N ALA A 54 12.18 -7.25 -4.39
CA ALA A 54 11.40 -7.24 -5.63
C ALA A 54 12.21 -7.73 -6.85
N HIS A 55 13.51 -7.42 -6.89
CA HIS A 55 14.41 -7.85 -7.97
C HIS A 55 14.74 -9.37 -7.95
N LYS A 56 14.48 -10.09 -6.84
CA LYS A 56 14.71 -11.54 -6.80
C LYS A 56 13.72 -12.30 -7.69
N LEU A 57 12.48 -11.83 -7.80
CA LEU A 57 11.47 -12.44 -8.66
C LEU A 57 11.82 -12.29 -10.15
N ASP A 58 12.36 -11.13 -10.56
CA ASP A 58 12.81 -10.91 -11.94
C ASP A 58 13.94 -11.86 -12.35
N SER A 59 14.78 -12.29 -11.40
CA SER A 59 15.82 -13.28 -11.66
C SER A 59 15.30 -14.72 -11.78
N LEU A 60 14.14 -15.02 -11.18
CA LEU A 60 13.54 -16.36 -11.16
C LEU A 60 12.66 -16.65 -12.37
N PHE A 61 12.08 -15.62 -12.99
CA PHE A 61 11.24 -15.75 -14.20
C PHE A 61 12.00 -15.52 -15.51
N ARG A 62 13.34 -15.47 -15.46
CA ARG A 62 14.22 -15.24 -16.62
C ARG A 62 14.87 -16.51 -17.19
N GLU A 63 14.47 -17.70 -16.73
CA GLU A 63 14.88 -18.99 -17.30
C GLU A 63 13.86 -19.55 -18.30
#